data_AF-A0AAD4X9F3-F1
#
_entry.id   AF-A0AAD4X9F3-F1
#
_cell.length_a   1.000
_cell.length_b   1.000
_cell.length_c   1.000
_cell.angle_alpha   90.00
_cell.angle_beta   90.00
_cell.angle_gamma   90.00
#
_symmetry.space_group_name_H-M   'P 1'
#
loop_
_entity.id
_entity.type
_entity.pdbx_description
1 polymer ?
#
loop_
_entity_poly.entity_id
_entity_poly.type
_entity_poly.pdbx_seq_one_letter_code
_entity_poly.pdbx_strand_id
1 'polypeptide(L)'
;MDIGTSFSTRNNKNLTNEQRLLVYHFLLKDSNKGRVKRGSMLRASQLFSISVITAKRIWKRGKDCWSRNVPIDVSSRKPTRSGGKPMEIDLSKLP
;
A
#
# COMPACT_ATOMS: atom_id res chain seq x y z
N MET A 1 -22.95 -14.55 -18.46
CA MET A 1 -22.54 -14.03 -17.14
C MET A 1 -21.33 -13.16 -17.36
N ASP A 2 -21.59 -11.88 -17.60
CA ASP A 2 -20.57 -10.90 -17.94
C ASP A 2 -19.67 -10.65 -16.74
N ILE A 3 -18.42 -11.11 -16.80
CA ILE A 3 -17.37 -10.71 -15.87
C ILE A 3 -16.88 -9.35 -16.35
N GLY A 4 -17.73 -8.33 -16.14
CA GLY A 4 -17.37 -6.93 -16.27
C GLY A 4 -16.25 -6.63 -15.29
N THR A 5 -15.01 -6.81 -15.75
CA THR A 5 -13.82 -6.40 -15.01
C THR A 5 -13.80 -4.88 -15.06
N SER A 6 -14.51 -4.25 -14.12
CA SER A 6 -14.52 -2.81 -13.97
C SER A 6 -13.09 -2.37 -13.66
N PHE A 7 -12.42 -1.75 -14.62
CA PHE A 7 -11.23 -0.95 -14.38
C PHE A 7 -11.67 0.30 -13.60
N SER A 8 -11.99 0.14 -12.32
CA SER A 8 -12.35 1.27 -11.45
C SER A 8 -11.22 2.29 -11.52
N THR A 9 -11.58 3.49 -11.98
CA THR A 9 -10.76 4.69 -11.93
C THR A 9 -10.10 4.74 -10.57
N ARG A 10 -8.76 4.65 -10.58
CA ARG A 10 -7.92 4.48 -9.39
C ARG A 10 -8.16 5.65 -8.45
N ASN A 11 -9.05 5.49 -7.49
CA ASN A 11 -9.13 6.36 -6.33
C ASN A 11 -7.85 6.11 -5.53
N ASN A 12 -6.76 6.76 -5.94
CA ASN A 12 -5.43 6.69 -5.35
C ASN A 12 -5.42 7.43 -4.01
N LYS A 13 -6.39 7.16 -3.13
CA LYS A 13 -6.30 7.60 -1.74
C LYS A 13 -5.07 6.91 -1.17
N ASN A 14 -4.03 7.69 -0.94
CA ASN A 14 -2.82 7.21 -0.32
C ASN A 14 -3.21 6.75 1.08
N LEU A 15 -3.19 5.43 1.32
CA LEU A 15 -3.39 4.90 2.67
C LEU A 15 -2.36 5.53 3.61
N THR A 16 -2.81 6.00 4.77
CA THR A 16 -1.92 6.37 5.87
C THR A 16 -1.14 5.14 6.34
N ASN A 17 0.01 5.34 7.00
CA ASN A 17 0.80 4.21 7.49
C ASN A 17 0.02 3.36 8.50
N GLU A 18 -0.82 3.97 9.32
CA GLU A 18 -1.75 3.29 10.23
C GLU A 18 -2.75 2.41 9.49
N GLN A 19 -3.40 2.93 8.44
CA GLN A 19 -4.32 2.13 7.62
C GLN A 19 -3.60 0.95 6.95
N ARG A 20 -2.35 1.13 6.52
CA ARG A 20 -1.52 0.05 5.96
C ARG A 20 -1.23 -1.02 7.00
N LEU A 21 -1.00 -0.62 8.26
CA LEU A 21 -0.80 -1.55 9.38
C LEU A 21 -2.08 -2.34 9.70
N LEU A 22 -3.25 -1.69 9.67
CA LEU A 22 -4.55 -2.36 9.83
C LEU A 22 -4.79 -3.42 8.73
N VAL A 23 -4.48 -3.10 7.47
CA VAL A 23 -4.54 -4.07 6.35
C VAL A 23 -3.65 -5.27 6.64
N TYR A 24 -2.42 -5.04 7.13
CA TYR A 24 -1.51 -6.12 7.48
C TYR A 24 -2.06 -7.00 8.60
N HIS A 25 -2.56 -6.42 9.70
CA HIS A 25 -3.14 -7.19 10.80
C HIS A 25 -4.39 -7.98 10.39
N PHE A 26 -5.24 -7.42 9.53
CA PHE A 26 -6.39 -8.13 8.96
C PHE A 26 -5.93 -9.38 8.20
N LEU A 27 -4.93 -9.24 7.32
CA LEU A 27 -4.38 -10.36 6.57
C LEU A 27 -3.65 -11.37 7.46
N LEU A 28 -2.97 -10.89 8.51
CA LEU A 28 -2.27 -11.73 9.47
C LEU A 28 -3.24 -12.61 10.26
N LYS A 29 -4.35 -12.04 10.76
CA LYS A 29 -5.42 -12.76 11.45
C LYS A 29 -6.03 -13.87 10.57
N ASP A 30 -6.06 -13.63 9.26
CA ASP A 30 -6.59 -14.58 8.30
C ASP A 30 -5.51 -15.40 7.56
N SER A 31 -4.29 -15.42 8.12
CA SER A 31 -3.19 -16.25 7.64
C SER A 31 -2.99 -17.47 8.54
N ASN A 32 -2.46 -18.54 7.96
CA ASN A 32 -2.01 -19.73 8.69
C ASN A 32 -0.55 -20.01 8.30
N LYS A 33 0.35 -20.13 9.28
CA LYS A 33 1.80 -20.37 9.06
C LYS A 33 2.42 -19.47 7.98
N GLY A 34 2.09 -18.18 8.00
CA GLY A 34 2.61 -17.19 7.03
C GLY A 34 2.00 -17.24 5.62
N ARG A 35 0.93 -18.02 5.43
CA ARG A 35 0.16 -18.09 4.18
C ARG A 35 -1.23 -17.49 4.40
N VAL A 36 -1.54 -16.44 3.66
CA VAL A 36 -2.88 -15.84 3.65
C VAL A 36 -3.86 -16.78 2.96
N LYS A 37 -5.06 -16.96 3.53
CA LYS A 37 -6.10 -17.81 2.92
C LYS A 37 -6.53 -17.29 1.55
N ARG A 38 -7.12 -18.18 0.73
CA ARG A 38 -7.66 -17.81 -0.58
C ARG A 38 -8.76 -16.75 -0.40
N GLY A 39 -8.74 -15.72 -1.24
CA GLY A 39 -9.74 -14.65 -1.22
C GLY A 39 -9.55 -13.57 -0.15
N SER A 40 -8.68 -13.73 0.85
CA SER A 40 -8.48 -12.70 1.88
C SER A 40 -7.92 -11.40 1.31
N MET A 41 -7.11 -11.48 0.25
CA MET A 41 -6.62 -10.29 -0.45
C MET A 41 -7.75 -9.50 -1.12
N LEU A 42 -8.75 -10.21 -1.66
CA LEU A 42 -9.94 -9.58 -2.23
C LEU A 42 -10.81 -8.96 -1.13
N ARG A 43 -11.00 -9.67 -0.02
CA ARG A 43 -11.70 -9.12 1.15
C ARG A 43 -11.02 -7.88 1.72
N ALA A 44 -9.70 -7.89 1.84
CA ALA A 44 -8.94 -6.70 2.25
C ALA A 44 -9.08 -5.56 1.23
N SER A 45 -9.05 -5.88 -0.06
CA SER A 45 -9.26 -4.91 -1.14
C SER A 45 -10.61 -4.21 -1.02
N GLN A 46 -11.69 -4.97 -0.80
CA GLN A 46 -13.04 -4.46 -0.61
C GLN A 46 -13.18 -3.67 0.69
N LEU A 47 -12.74 -4.23 1.82
CA LEU A 47 -12.87 -3.62 3.15
C LEU A 47 -12.14 -2.27 3.27
N PHE A 48 -10.95 -2.17 2.67
CA PHE A 48 -10.11 -0.98 2.77
C PHE A 48 -10.18 -0.10 1.51
N SER A 49 -11.07 -0.41 0.56
CA SER A 49 -11.20 0.32 -0.73
C SER A 49 -9.86 0.50 -1.47
N ILE A 50 -9.03 -0.56 -1.50
CA ILE A 50 -7.70 -0.54 -2.14
C ILE A 50 -7.61 -1.56 -3.25
N SER A 51 -6.63 -1.41 -4.14
CA SER A 51 -6.32 -2.47 -5.10
C SER A 51 -5.78 -3.73 -4.40
N VAL A 52 -6.12 -4.90 -4.95
CA VAL A 52 -5.52 -6.19 -4.54
C VAL A 52 -3.99 -6.15 -4.62
N ILE A 53 -3.43 -5.41 -5.58
CA ILE A 53 -1.97 -5.22 -5.71
C ILE A 53 -1.41 -4.49 -4.49
N THR A 54 -2.09 -3.44 -4.00
CA THR A 54 -1.69 -2.72 -2.79
C THR A 54 -1.71 -3.64 -1.57
N ALA A 55 -2.77 -4.45 -1.40
CA ALA A 55 -2.86 -5.42 -0.32
C ALA A 55 -1.70 -6.45 -0.37
N LYS A 56 -1.40 -7.00 -1.55
CA LYS A 56 -0.26 -7.90 -1.77
C LYS A 56 1.08 -7.25 -1.39
N ARG A 57 1.29 -5.98 -1.78
CA ARG A 57 2.51 -5.22 -1.43
C ARG A 57 2.66 -5.02 0.06
N ILE A 58 1.57 -4.69 0.77
CA ILE A 58 1.56 -4.53 2.22
C ILE A 58 1.93 -5.87 2.89
N TRP A 59 1.31 -6.97 2.47
CA TRP A 59 1.60 -8.30 2.99
C TRP A 59 3.07 -8.70 2.80
N LYS A 60 3.62 -8.50 1.59
CA LYS A 60 5.02 -8.79 1.30
C LYS A 60 5.95 -8.04 2.26
N ARG A 61 5.73 -6.73 2.48
CA ARG A 61 6.56 -5.93 3.39
C ARG A 61 6.55 -6.45 4.82
N GLY A 62 5.38 -6.78 5.35
CA GLY A 62 5.27 -7.33 6.69
C GLY A 62 6.00 -8.67 6.80
N LYS A 63 5.89 -9.55 5.79
CA LYS A 63 6.68 -10.79 5.74
C LYS A 63 8.17 -10.54 5.67
N ASP A 64 8.63 -9.57 4.88
CA ASP A 64 10.06 -9.24 4.76
C ASP A 64 10.62 -8.67 6.08
N CYS A 65 9.79 -8.02 6.90
CA CYS A 65 10.18 -7.60 8.26
C CYS A 65 10.26 -8.80 9.20
N TRP A 66 9.24 -9.66 9.18
CA TRP A 66 9.20 -10.87 9.97
C TRP A 66 10.38 -11.81 9.66
N SER A 67 10.74 -11.99 8.39
CA SER A 67 11.88 -12.83 7.99
C SER A 67 13.24 -12.26 8.40
N ARG A 68 13.33 -10.95 8.63
CA ARG A 68 14.54 -10.28 9.12
C ARG A 68 14.56 -10.17 10.65
N ASN A 69 13.54 -10.67 11.34
CA ASN A 69 13.36 -10.54 12.78
C ASN A 69 13.42 -9.07 13.27
N VAL A 70 12.88 -8.14 12.47
CA VAL A 70 12.78 -6.72 12.81
C VAL A 70 11.33 -6.32 13.09
N PRO A 71 11.08 -5.18 13.78
CA PRO A 71 9.73 -4.66 13.95
C PRO A 71 8.98 -4.54 12.63
N ILE A 72 7.69 -4.85 12.65
CA ILE A 72 6.85 -4.81 11.45
C ILE A 72 6.68 -3.37 10.98
N ASP A 73 7.31 -3.05 9.84
CA ASP A 73 7.11 -1.79 9.14
C ASP A 73 6.49 -2.03 7.75
N VAL A 74 5.24 -1.58 7.60
CA VAL A 74 4.48 -1.63 6.34
C VAL A 74 4.21 -0.25 5.75
N SER A 75 4.88 0.79 6.26
CA SER A 75 4.77 2.18 5.82
C SER A 75 4.91 2.32 4.31
N SER A 76 4.33 3.37 3.72
CA SER A 76 4.56 3.67 2.29
C SER A 76 6.03 4.06 2.07
N ARG A 77 6.66 3.53 1.00
CA ARG A 77 8.01 3.98 0.57
C ARG A 77 7.93 5.02 -0.55
N LYS A 78 6.74 5.56 -0.84
CA LYS A 78 6.65 6.69 -1.75
C LYS A 78 7.49 7.82 -1.14
N PRO A 79 8.46 8.40 -1.86
CA PRO A 79 9.15 9.58 -1.37
C PRO A 79 8.11 10.63 -1.02
N THR A 80 8.17 11.21 0.17
CA THR A 80 7.31 12.34 0.56
C THR A 80 7.52 13.55 -0.36
N ARG A 81 8.69 13.63 -1.02
CA ARG A 81 8.99 14.50 -2.16
C ARG A 81 9.45 13.68 -3.37
N SER A 82 8.52 13.12 -4.12
CA SER A 82 8.79 12.67 -5.48
C SER A 82 8.66 13.87 -6.44
N GLY A 83 9.63 14.78 -6.35
CA GLY A 83 9.74 16.01 -7.12
C GLY A 83 11.07 16.68 -6.77
N GLY A 84 11.73 17.30 -7.76
CA GLY A 84 13.03 17.95 -7.58
C GLY A 84 13.06 18.92 -6.40
N LYS A 85 14.25 19.32 -5.95
CA LYS A 85 14.36 20.47 -5.05
C LYS A 85 13.57 21.63 -5.69
N PRO A 86 12.68 22.35 -4.96
CA PRO A 86 12.12 23.57 -5.49
C PRO A 86 13.33 24.45 -5.82
N MET A 87 13.51 24.73 -7.10
CA MET A 87 14.49 25.71 -7.51
C MET A 87 13.95 27.03 -7.02
N GLU A 88 14.70 27.70 -6.16
CA GLU A 88 14.41 29.07 -5.78
C GLU A 88 14.74 29.91 -7.03
N ILE A 89 13.72 30.20 -7.83
CA ILE A 89 13.86 31.05 -9.01
C ILE A 89 13.94 32.48 -8.49
N ASP A 90 15.13 33.07 -8.57
CA ASP A 90 15.31 34.48 -8.30
C ASP A 90 14.65 35.31 -9.41
N LEU A 91 13.43 35.78 -9.14
CA LEU A 91 12.63 36.58 -10.06
C LEU A 91 13.30 37.92 -10.42
N SER A 92 14.30 38.38 -9.64
CA SER A 92 15.07 39.58 -9.96
C SER A 92 16.07 39.38 -11.11
N LYS A 93 16.25 38.14 -11.59
CA LYS A 93 17.16 37.77 -12.67
C LYS A 93 16.47 37.32 -13.96
N LEU A 94 15.14 37.48 -14.04
CA LEU A 94 14.42 37.25 -15.28
C LEU A 94 14.58 38.48 -16.21
N PRO A 95 14.89 38.29 -17.51
CA PRO A 95 15.07 39.38 -18.47
C PRO A 95 13.76 40.10 -18.80
#